data_AF-A0A1I0ISD7-F1
#
_entry.id   AF-A0A1I0ISD7-F1
#
_cell.length_a   1.000
_cell.length_b   1.000
_cell.length_c   1.000
_cell.angle_alpha   90.00
_cell.angle_beta   90.00
_cell.angle_gamma   90.00
#
_symmetry.space_group_name_H-M   'P 1'
#
loop_
_entity.id
_entity.type
_entity.pdbx_description
1 polymer ?
#
loop_
_entity_poly.entity_id
_entity_poly.type
_entity_poly.pdbx_seq_one_letter_code
_entity_poly.pdbx_strand_id
1 'polypeptide(L)'
;MEGTRAWVRGPWDEIRPSTNIDDVIDQLCPAVMKQPGATLRDYGQEYCGLLYTLDRKLYYASKPSPLGNSTQAGAARRKTCYPPRYVVDARGQASPIADFHSHPWAPSGMSEQDRRLRTQLWQIRIQFDTRCTLQKLIPYVGTDRPGEVYERQGMSWKLVGLIEPKNKATGLITFIETP
;
A
#
# COMPACT_ATOMS: atom_id res chain seq x y z
N MET A 1 -25.40 10.60 3.92
CA MET A 1 -24.58 10.40 5.13
C MET A 1 -23.13 10.63 4.77
N GLU A 2 -22.57 11.77 5.15
CA GLU A 2 -21.14 12.06 4.98
C GLU A 2 -20.35 11.10 5.88
N GLY A 3 -19.92 9.98 5.29
CA GLY A 3 -19.13 8.97 5.98
C GLY A 3 -17.82 9.57 6.46
N THR A 4 -17.54 9.41 7.76
CA THR A 4 -16.29 9.71 8.42
C THR A 4 -15.11 9.32 7.53
N ARG A 5 -14.41 10.32 6.97
CA ARG A 5 -13.23 10.10 6.14
C ARG A 5 -12.18 9.36 6.99
N ALA A 6 -11.88 8.11 6.65
CA ALA A 6 -10.95 7.27 7.42
C ALA A 6 -9.56 7.93 7.54
N TRP A 7 -8.99 7.93 8.74
CA TRP A 7 -7.73 8.59 9.08
C TRP A 7 -6.84 7.70 9.94
N VAL A 8 -5.56 8.02 9.98
CA VAL A 8 -4.53 7.28 10.73
C VAL A 8 -3.62 8.26 11.47
N ARG A 9 -3.02 7.82 12.58
CA ARG A 9 -2.04 8.63 13.34
C ARG A 9 -0.64 8.48 12.75
N GLY A 10 0.15 9.54 12.80
CA GLY A 10 1.58 9.51 12.52
C GLY A 10 2.39 10.19 13.63
N PRO A 11 3.71 9.96 13.67
CA PRO A 11 4.44 8.89 12.97
C PRO A 11 4.18 7.52 13.60
N TRP A 12 4.57 6.47 12.87
CA TRP A 12 4.70 5.15 13.45
C TRP A 12 6.12 4.95 14.00
N ASP A 13 6.22 4.78 15.31
CA ASP A 13 7.51 4.73 16.02
C ASP A 13 8.39 3.52 15.65
N GLU A 14 7.80 2.45 15.10
CA GLU A 14 8.54 1.26 14.61
C GLU A 14 9.28 1.53 13.28
N ILE A 15 8.93 2.60 12.57
CA ILE A 15 9.50 2.94 11.26
C ILE A 15 10.40 4.16 11.42
N ARG A 16 11.67 4.00 11.08
CA ARG A 16 12.63 5.11 11.07
C ARG A 16 12.35 6.01 9.87
N PRO A 17 12.15 7.32 10.06
CA PRO A 17 12.03 8.27 8.96
C PRO A 17 13.31 8.31 8.13
N SER A 18 13.18 8.56 6.83
CA SER A 18 14.33 8.71 5.92
C SER A 18 14.08 9.80 4.89
N THR A 19 15.16 10.37 4.36
CA THR A 19 15.12 11.26 3.19
C THR A 19 14.85 10.50 1.89
N ASN A 20 14.97 9.17 1.90
CA ASN A 20 14.60 8.28 0.81
C ASN A 20 13.33 7.50 1.19
N ILE A 21 12.28 7.60 0.36
CA ILE A 21 11.01 6.92 0.62
C ILE A 21 11.16 5.39 0.55
N ASP A 22 12.09 4.88 -0.28
CA ASP A 22 12.30 3.44 -0.42
C ASP A 22 12.81 2.82 0.90
N ASP A 23 13.66 3.54 1.64
CA ASP A 23 14.12 3.08 2.96
C ASP A 23 12.97 2.97 3.97
N VAL A 24 11.95 3.84 3.85
CA VAL A 24 10.72 3.78 4.67
C VAL A 24 9.86 2.60 4.23
N ILE A 25 9.73 2.38 2.92
CA ILE A 25 8.97 1.25 2.34
C ILE A 25 9.55 -0.09 2.77
N ASP A 26 10.87 -0.25 2.74
CA ASP A 26 11.56 -1.50 3.08
C ASP A 26 11.34 -1.93 4.54
N GLN A 27 10.97 -1.00 5.42
CA GLN A 27 10.66 -1.27 6.83
C GLN A 27 9.20 -1.70 7.06
N LEU A 28 8.28 -1.46 6.10
CA LEU A 28 6.84 -1.65 6.30
C LEU A 28 6.46 -3.09 6.60
N CYS A 29 6.92 -4.04 5.77
CA CYS A 29 6.56 -5.44 5.95
C CYS A 29 7.00 -6.00 7.31
N PRO A 30 8.29 -5.95 7.71
CA PRO A 30 8.71 -6.50 9.00
C PRO A 30 8.01 -5.82 10.18
N ALA A 31 7.66 -4.54 10.09
CA ALA A 31 6.91 -3.85 11.14
C ALA A 31 5.43 -4.28 11.19
N VAL A 32 4.78 -4.45 10.04
CA VAL A 32 3.37 -4.87 9.98
C VAL A 32 3.19 -6.32 10.38
N MET A 33 4.14 -7.21 10.06
CA MET A 33 4.06 -8.62 10.45
C MET A 33 4.10 -8.84 11.97
N LYS A 34 4.50 -7.84 12.76
CA LYS A 34 4.41 -7.85 14.22
C LYS A 34 3.01 -7.47 14.74
N GLN A 35 2.11 -7.00 13.89
CA GLN A 35 0.77 -6.59 14.30
C GLN A 35 -0.12 -7.82 14.56
N PRO A 36 -1.08 -7.73 15.50
CA PRO A 36 -1.99 -8.83 15.80
C PRO A 36 -2.71 -9.35 14.55
N GLY A 37 -2.64 -10.66 14.30
CA GLY A 37 -3.37 -11.26 13.18
C GLY A 37 -2.76 -11.04 11.79
N ALA A 38 -1.68 -10.26 11.64
CA ALA A 38 -1.09 -9.96 10.32
C ALA A 38 -0.57 -11.21 9.57
N THR A 39 -0.30 -12.30 10.28
CA THR A 39 0.28 -13.54 9.72
C THR A 39 -0.65 -14.76 9.81
N LEU A 40 -1.91 -14.57 10.23
CA LEU A 40 -2.85 -15.68 10.47
C LEU A 40 -3.57 -16.20 9.21
N ARG A 41 -3.12 -15.83 8.00
CA ARG A 41 -3.64 -16.35 6.72
C ARG A 41 -5.15 -16.19 6.58
N ASP A 42 -5.90 -17.30 6.51
CA ASP A 42 -7.37 -17.31 6.37
C ASP A 42 -8.10 -16.76 7.61
N TYR A 43 -7.37 -16.53 8.71
CA TYR A 43 -7.88 -15.82 9.89
C TYR A 43 -7.17 -14.47 10.11
N GLY A 44 -6.40 -14.04 9.11
CA GLY A 44 -5.54 -12.88 9.25
C GLY A 44 -6.20 -11.55 8.96
N GLN A 45 -5.51 -10.50 9.36
CA GLN A 45 -5.94 -9.11 9.26
C GLN A 45 -5.07 -8.38 8.22
N GLU A 46 -5.72 -7.70 7.29
CA GLU A 46 -5.04 -6.72 6.44
C GLU A 46 -4.86 -5.41 7.21
N TYR A 47 -3.73 -4.75 6.99
CA TYR A 47 -3.43 -3.46 7.57
C TYR A 47 -3.20 -2.44 6.48
N CYS A 48 -3.86 -1.30 6.56
CA CYS A 48 -3.71 -0.18 5.63
C CYS A 48 -3.08 1.03 6.34
N GLY A 49 -2.31 1.82 5.62
CA GLY A 49 -1.73 3.06 6.13
C GLY A 49 -1.24 3.97 5.02
N LEU A 50 -0.57 5.06 5.39
CA LEU A 50 -0.06 6.08 4.48
C LEU A 50 1.44 6.33 4.69
N LEU A 51 2.14 6.57 3.58
CA LEU A 51 3.43 7.24 3.57
C LEU A 51 3.22 8.72 3.28
N TYR A 52 3.86 9.57 4.07
CA TYR A 52 3.65 11.01 4.02
C TYR A 52 4.92 11.77 4.37
N THR A 53 4.89 13.07 4.11
CA THR A 53 5.92 14.02 4.56
C THR A 53 5.27 15.21 5.27
N LEU A 54 6.02 15.87 6.13
CA LEU A 54 5.62 17.15 6.75
C LEU A 54 6.25 18.35 6.02
N ASP A 55 7.43 18.16 5.42
CA ASP A 55 8.29 19.25 4.90
C ASP A 55 9.00 18.91 3.58
N ARG A 56 8.65 17.77 2.96
CA ARG A 56 9.27 17.18 1.75
C ARG A 56 10.73 16.79 1.88
N LYS A 57 11.32 16.86 3.08
CA LYS A 57 12.70 16.44 3.32
C LYS A 57 12.76 15.03 3.88
N LEU A 58 11.86 14.71 4.80
CA LEU A 58 11.75 13.39 5.42
C LEU A 58 10.42 12.73 5.07
N TYR A 59 10.48 11.44 4.83
CA TYR A 59 9.33 10.56 4.66
C TYR A 59 9.07 9.78 5.95
N TYR A 60 7.80 9.60 6.26
CA TYR A 60 7.29 8.93 7.45
C TYR A 60 6.24 7.91 7.04
N ALA A 61 6.03 6.89 7.89
CA ALA A 61 4.87 6.02 7.82
C ALA A 61 3.86 6.37 8.91
N SER A 62 2.57 6.26 8.62
CA SER A 62 1.51 6.29 9.62
C SER A 62 1.46 4.97 10.39
N LYS A 63 0.83 4.98 11.57
CA LYS A 63 0.43 3.74 12.24
C LYS A 63 -0.51 2.97 11.31
N PRO A 64 -0.31 1.65 11.13
CA PRO A 64 -1.22 0.85 10.32
C PRO A 64 -2.55 0.75 11.04
N SER A 65 -3.63 0.65 10.28
CA SER A 65 -4.96 0.44 10.84
C SER A 65 -5.69 -0.64 10.05
N PRO A 66 -6.41 -1.54 10.74
CA PRO A 66 -7.19 -2.56 10.04
C PRO A 66 -8.34 -1.93 9.23
N LEU A 67 -8.80 -0.71 9.55
CA LEU A 67 -9.88 0.08 8.92
C LEU A 67 -11.11 -0.68 8.38
N GLY A 68 -11.34 -1.90 8.85
CA GLY A 68 -12.54 -2.69 8.67
C GLY A 68 -12.88 -3.39 9.97
N ASN A 69 -14.12 -3.87 10.07
CA ASN A 69 -14.49 -4.80 11.12
C ASN A 69 -13.52 -5.99 11.06
N SER A 70 -13.18 -6.56 12.21
CA SER A 70 -12.46 -7.84 12.32
C SER A 70 -13.36 -8.99 11.82
N THR A 71 -13.74 -8.94 10.55
CA THR A 71 -14.35 -10.05 9.84
C THR A 71 -13.21 -11.00 9.52
N GLN A 72 -13.33 -12.25 9.96
CA GLN A 72 -12.47 -13.34 9.50
C GLN A 72 -12.34 -13.22 7.98
N ALA A 73 -11.10 -13.16 7.48
CA ALA A 73 -10.81 -13.27 6.06
C ALA A 73 -11.15 -14.70 5.61
N GLY A 74 -12.43 -15.08 5.65
CA GLY A 74 -12.89 -16.40 5.24
C GLY A 74 -12.43 -16.71 3.81
N ALA A 75 -12.66 -17.94 3.34
CA ALA A 75 -12.12 -18.48 2.08
C ALA A 75 -12.17 -17.56 0.84
N ALA A 76 -13.04 -16.54 0.84
CA ALA A 76 -13.14 -15.51 -0.18
C ALA A 76 -11.99 -14.48 -0.22
N ARG A 77 -11.04 -14.46 0.74
CA ARG A 77 -9.84 -13.58 0.76
C ARG A 77 -10.13 -12.12 0.37
N ARG A 78 -11.24 -11.58 0.91
CA ARG A 78 -11.71 -10.25 0.56
C ARG A 78 -10.87 -9.19 1.28
N LYS A 79 -10.60 -8.09 0.58
CA LYS A 79 -9.95 -6.91 1.16
C LYS A 79 -10.74 -6.43 2.38
N THR A 80 -10.08 -6.32 3.53
CA THR A 80 -10.69 -5.92 4.81
C THR A 80 -10.25 -4.55 5.26
N CYS A 81 -9.16 -3.99 4.73
CA CYS A 81 -8.72 -2.64 5.05
C CYS A 81 -8.95 -1.66 3.88
N TYR A 82 -9.18 -0.39 4.21
CA TYR A 82 -9.35 0.68 3.22
C TYR A 82 -8.23 1.72 3.35
N PRO A 83 -7.67 2.22 2.23
CA PRO A 83 -6.67 3.27 2.25
C PRO A 83 -7.18 4.52 2.99
N PRO A 84 -6.43 5.05 3.99
CA PRO A 84 -6.84 6.27 4.68
C PRO A 84 -6.82 7.50 3.75
N ARG A 85 -7.56 8.55 4.13
CA ARG A 85 -7.64 9.82 3.38
C ARG A 85 -6.74 10.93 3.91
N TYR A 86 -6.23 10.83 5.14
CA TYR A 86 -5.29 11.78 5.70
C TYR A 86 -4.58 11.18 6.92
N VAL A 87 -3.45 11.78 7.29
CA VAL A 87 -2.69 11.47 8.49
C VAL A 87 -2.86 12.59 9.51
N VAL A 88 -3.13 12.22 10.76
CA VAL A 88 -3.10 13.15 11.89
C VAL A 88 -1.74 13.02 12.58
N ASP A 89 -0.94 14.07 12.52
CA ASP A 89 0.38 14.15 13.13
C ASP A 89 0.48 15.46 13.91
N ALA A 90 0.85 15.39 15.19
CA ALA A 90 0.95 16.55 16.07
C ALA A 90 2.09 17.51 15.68
N ARG A 91 3.07 17.03 14.88
CA ARG A 91 4.26 17.80 14.48
C ARG A 91 3.99 18.76 13.33
N GLY A 92 2.89 18.61 12.60
CA GLY A 92 2.55 19.52 11.50
C GLY A 92 1.57 18.93 10.48
N GLN A 93 1.35 19.68 9.40
CA GLN A 93 0.44 19.27 8.34
C GLN A 93 1.06 18.16 7.47
N ALA A 94 0.45 16.97 7.51
CA ALA A 94 0.86 15.85 6.68
C ALA A 94 0.44 16.02 5.21
N SER A 95 1.37 15.69 4.32
CA SER A 95 1.14 15.55 2.88
C SER A 95 1.33 14.07 2.49
N PRO A 96 0.25 13.28 2.36
CA PRO A 96 0.32 11.90 1.90
C PRO A 96 0.82 11.78 0.47
N ILE A 97 1.59 10.74 0.19
CA ILE A 97 2.20 10.47 -1.12
C ILE A 97 1.83 9.07 -1.61
N ALA A 98 1.77 8.10 -0.69
CA ALA A 98 1.41 6.72 -1.01
C ALA A 98 0.47 6.13 0.05
N ASP A 99 -0.37 5.18 -0.34
CA ASP A 99 -0.92 4.18 0.57
C ASP A 99 -0.09 2.91 0.58
N PHE A 100 -0.12 2.19 1.69
CA PHE A 100 0.37 0.83 1.78
C PHE A 100 -0.72 -0.10 2.35
N HIS A 101 -0.66 -1.38 1.97
CA HIS A 101 -1.45 -2.41 2.63
C HIS A 101 -0.76 -3.77 2.66
N SER A 102 -1.09 -4.59 3.67
CA SER A 102 -0.61 -5.95 3.80
C SER A 102 -1.66 -6.98 3.42
N HIS A 103 -1.23 -8.10 2.85
CA HIS A 103 -2.04 -9.32 2.76
C HIS A 103 -1.55 -10.36 3.76
N PRO A 104 -2.44 -11.00 4.55
CA PRO A 104 -2.04 -11.96 5.58
C PRO A 104 -1.68 -13.35 5.05
N TRP A 105 -1.65 -13.56 3.73
CA TRP A 105 -1.26 -14.80 3.07
C TRP A 105 -0.15 -14.53 2.03
N ALA A 106 0.68 -15.53 1.78
CA ALA A 106 1.71 -15.51 0.73
C ALA A 106 1.67 -16.81 -0.09
N PRO A 107 1.98 -16.78 -1.40
CA PRO A 107 2.24 -15.57 -2.18
C PRO A 107 0.98 -14.73 -2.38
N SER A 108 1.12 -13.41 -2.36
CA SER A 108 0.04 -12.51 -2.76
C SER A 108 0.56 -11.23 -3.37
N GLY A 109 0.23 -11.00 -4.65
CA GLY A 109 0.37 -9.69 -5.27
C GLY A 109 -0.85 -8.81 -5.04
N MET A 110 -0.79 -7.58 -5.57
CA MET A 110 -1.94 -6.69 -5.66
C MET A 110 -3.11 -7.40 -6.34
N SER A 111 -4.32 -7.22 -5.82
CA SER A 111 -5.52 -7.74 -6.47
C SER A 111 -5.91 -6.86 -7.68
N GLU A 112 -6.80 -7.35 -8.54
CA GLU A 112 -7.38 -6.50 -9.59
C GLU A 112 -8.08 -5.26 -8.98
N GLN A 113 -8.73 -5.42 -7.83
CA GLN A 113 -9.36 -4.31 -7.13
C GLN A 113 -8.36 -3.22 -6.72
N ASP A 114 -7.16 -3.62 -6.30
CA ASP A 114 -6.10 -2.69 -5.91
C ASP A 114 -5.54 -1.90 -7.10
N ARG A 115 -5.64 -2.46 -8.31
CA ARG A 115 -5.07 -1.86 -9.53
C ARG A 115 -6.04 -0.96 -10.28
N ARG A 116 -7.34 -1.07 -10.01
CA ARG A 116 -8.36 -0.25 -10.65
C ARG A 116 -8.16 1.21 -10.31
N LEU A 117 -8.12 2.07 -11.32
CA LEU A 117 -7.91 3.51 -11.18
C LEU A 117 -8.85 4.16 -10.15
N ARG A 118 -10.12 3.73 -10.09
CA ARG A 118 -11.12 4.29 -9.16
C ARG A 118 -10.80 4.06 -7.68
N THR A 119 -9.91 3.11 -7.35
CA THR A 119 -9.51 2.82 -5.96
C THR A 119 -8.20 3.52 -5.60
N GLN A 120 -7.56 4.20 -6.56
CA GLN A 120 -6.36 4.96 -6.33
C GLN A 120 -6.67 6.30 -5.68
N LEU A 121 -6.18 6.51 -4.47
CA LEU A 121 -6.32 7.78 -3.76
C LEU A 121 -5.04 8.62 -3.80
N TRP A 122 -3.89 7.97 -3.92
CA TRP A 122 -2.57 8.59 -3.81
C TRP A 122 -1.72 8.33 -5.04
N GLN A 123 -0.52 8.92 -5.11
CA GLN A 123 0.32 8.81 -6.30
C GLN A 123 0.89 7.40 -6.47
N ILE A 124 1.15 6.73 -5.35
CA ILE A 124 1.78 5.41 -5.29
C ILE A 124 0.93 4.50 -4.41
N ARG A 125 0.79 3.24 -4.78
CA ARG A 125 0.26 2.18 -3.91
C ARG A 125 1.34 1.15 -3.65
N ILE A 126 1.53 0.79 -2.38
CA ILE A 126 2.41 -0.27 -1.93
C ILE A 126 1.56 -1.44 -1.42
N GLN A 127 1.96 -2.66 -1.78
CA GLN A 127 1.39 -3.89 -1.25
C GLN A 127 2.52 -4.82 -0.82
N PHE A 128 2.29 -5.61 0.23
CA PHE A 128 3.20 -6.69 0.58
C PHE A 128 2.46 -7.87 1.23
N ASP A 129 3.08 -9.04 1.20
CA ASP A 129 2.57 -10.26 1.80
C ASP A 129 3.39 -10.72 3.01
N THR A 130 3.04 -11.87 3.59
CA THR A 130 3.75 -12.43 4.76
C THR A 130 5.16 -12.95 4.46
N ARG A 131 5.56 -13.03 3.19
CA ARG A 131 6.95 -13.28 2.77
C ARG A 131 7.71 -11.99 2.46
N CYS A 132 7.09 -10.84 2.70
CA CYS A 132 7.61 -9.52 2.34
C CYS A 132 7.91 -9.35 0.85
N THR A 133 7.12 -10.00 0.00
CA THR A 133 7.10 -9.69 -1.44
C THR A 133 6.46 -8.32 -1.63
N LEU A 134 7.26 -7.27 -1.82
CA LEU A 134 6.79 -5.90 -1.95
C LEU A 134 6.47 -5.55 -3.41
N GLN A 135 5.28 -5.04 -3.65
CA GLN A 135 4.85 -4.51 -4.94
C GLN A 135 4.53 -3.01 -4.85
N LYS A 136 4.84 -2.28 -5.92
CA LYS A 136 4.57 -0.85 -6.08
C LYS A 136 3.79 -0.60 -7.36
N LEU A 137 2.71 0.16 -7.27
CA LEU A 137 1.91 0.62 -8.40
C LEU A 137 2.00 2.14 -8.52
N ILE A 138 2.32 2.61 -9.72
CA ILE A 138 2.24 4.02 -10.11
C ILE A 138 1.26 4.13 -11.30
N PRO A 139 0.03 4.59 -11.10
CA PRO A 139 -1.00 4.51 -12.14
C PRO A 139 -1.00 5.68 -13.14
N TYR A 140 -0.28 6.77 -12.85
CA TYR A 140 -0.27 8.02 -13.62
C TYR A 140 -1.70 8.48 -13.97
N VAL A 141 -2.50 8.74 -12.93
CA VAL A 141 -3.91 9.16 -13.03
C VAL A 141 -4.03 10.42 -13.90
N GLY A 142 -5.01 10.43 -14.81
CA GLY A 142 -5.28 11.59 -15.68
C GLY A 142 -4.29 11.76 -16.85
N THR A 143 -3.46 10.76 -17.12
CA THR A 143 -2.51 10.78 -18.24
C THR A 143 -2.66 9.56 -19.14
N ASP A 144 -2.16 9.64 -20.37
CA ASP A 144 -2.08 8.52 -21.33
C ASP A 144 -0.85 7.63 -21.12
N ARG A 145 -0.02 7.88 -20.10
CA ARG A 145 1.09 7.00 -19.75
C ARG A 145 0.56 5.69 -19.17
N PRO A 146 1.07 4.50 -19.56
CA PRO A 146 0.71 3.25 -18.89
C PRO A 146 0.99 3.31 -17.38
N GLY A 147 0.12 2.73 -16.58
CA GLY A 147 0.43 2.47 -15.17
C GLY A 147 1.57 1.46 -15.07
N GLU A 148 2.41 1.59 -14.06
CA GLU A 148 3.60 0.75 -13.88
C GLU A 148 3.48 -0.05 -12.58
N VAL A 149 3.71 -1.35 -12.68
CA VAL A 149 3.74 -2.28 -11.54
C VAL A 149 5.16 -2.79 -11.37
N TYR A 150 5.71 -2.58 -10.19
CA TYR A 150 7.05 -2.99 -9.82
C TYR A 150 7.01 -4.02 -8.69
N GLU A 151 8.03 -4.86 -8.64
CA GLU A 151 8.36 -5.70 -7.51
C GLU A 151 9.70 -5.27 -6.92
N ARG A 152 9.82 -5.27 -5.59
CA ARG A 152 11.06 -5.00 -4.88
C ARG A 152 11.94 -6.23 -4.95
N GLN A 153 13.14 -6.11 -5.54
CA GLN A 153 14.13 -7.18 -5.59
C GLN A 153 15.45 -6.66 -5.03
N GLY A 154 15.87 -7.23 -3.89
CA GLY A 154 16.93 -6.65 -3.08
C GLY A 154 16.59 -5.21 -2.70
N MET A 155 17.44 -4.26 -3.09
CA MET A 155 17.24 -2.83 -2.86
C MET A 155 16.86 -2.06 -4.14
N SER A 156 16.31 -2.74 -5.16
CA SER A 156 15.88 -2.13 -6.42
C SER A 156 14.43 -2.44 -6.79
N TRP A 157 13.80 -1.55 -7.56
CA TRP A 157 12.46 -1.76 -8.12
C TRP A 157 12.57 -2.35 -9.53
N LYS A 158 12.09 -3.58 -9.72
CA LYS A 158 12.02 -4.22 -11.04
C LYS A 158 10.63 -4.03 -11.62
N LEU A 159 10.53 -3.51 -12.84
CA LEU A 159 9.25 -3.40 -13.54
C LEU A 159 8.78 -4.80 -13.94
N VAL A 160 7.59 -5.20 -13.50
CA VAL A 160 7.02 -6.55 -13.74
C VAL A 160 5.73 -6.51 -14.57
N GLY A 161 5.14 -5.33 -14.75
CA GLY A 161 3.96 -5.20 -15.60
C GLY A 161 3.54 -3.76 -15.85
N LEU A 162 2.70 -3.62 -16.87
CA LEU A 162 2.12 -2.35 -17.29
C LEU A 162 0.59 -2.44 -17.29
N ILE A 163 -0.07 -1.35 -16.95
CA ILE A 163 -1.52 -1.18 -17.12
C ILE A 163 -1.71 -0.18 -18.26
N GLU A 164 -2.00 -0.69 -19.45
CA GLU A 164 -2.24 0.16 -20.62
C GLU A 164 -3.36 1.18 -20.36
N PRO A 165 -3.37 2.34 -21.04
CA PRO A 165 -4.38 3.38 -20.82
C PRO A 165 -5.82 2.87 -20.86
N LYS A 166 -6.16 2.03 -21.85
CA LYS A 166 -7.48 1.38 -21.98
C LYS A 166 -7.84 0.44 -20.82
N ASN A 167 -6.83 -0.07 -20.11
CA ASN A 167 -6.97 -1.03 -19.02
C ASN A 167 -6.92 -0.36 -17.63
N LYS A 168 -6.71 0.96 -17.52
CA LYS A 168 -6.66 1.65 -16.22
C LYS A 168 -7.96 1.50 -15.42
N ALA A 169 -9.11 1.52 -16.10
CA ALA A 169 -10.41 1.35 -15.45
C ALA A 169 -10.60 -0.05 -14.82
N THR A 170 -10.06 -1.08 -15.48
CA THR A 170 -10.19 -2.49 -15.06
C THR A 170 -9.04 -2.95 -14.16
N GLY A 171 -7.87 -2.30 -14.25
CA GLY A 171 -6.66 -2.71 -13.55
C GLY A 171 -5.99 -3.95 -14.17
N LEU A 172 -6.29 -4.25 -15.43
CA LEU A 172 -5.68 -5.38 -16.16
C LEU A 172 -4.20 -5.08 -16.45
N ILE A 173 -3.32 -6.00 -16.03
CA ILE A 173 -1.88 -5.92 -16.24
C ILE A 173 -1.51 -6.69 -17.52
N THR A 174 -0.68 -6.07 -18.34
CA THR A 174 0.20 -6.74 -19.29
C THR A 174 1.53 -7.03 -18.58
N PHE A 175 1.81 -8.30 -18.28
CA PHE A 175 3.05 -8.69 -17.62
C PHE A 175 4.22 -8.51 -18.59
N ILE A 176 5.34 -8.04 -18.06
CA ILE A 176 6.60 -7.97 -18.81
C ILE A 176 7.35 -9.25 -18.49
N GLU A 177 7.67 -10.03 -19.52
CA GLU A 177 8.56 -11.16 -19.37
C GLU A 177 9.92 -10.65 -18.90
N THR A 178 10.35 -11.15 -17.76
CA THR A 178 11.72 -10.93 -17.31
C THR A 178 12.61 -11.97 -17.97
N PRO A 179 13.71 -11.57 -18.64
CA PRO A 179 14.71 -12.53 -19.09
C PRO A 179 15.31 -13.30 -17.91
#